data_AF-A0A5J5S2B7-F1
#
_entry.id   AF-A0A5J5S2B7-F1
#
_cell.length_a   1.000
_cell.length_b   1.000
_cell.length_c   1.000
_cell.angle_alpha   90.00
_cell.angle_beta   90.00
_cell.angle_gamma   90.00
#
_symmetry.space_group_name_H-M   'P 1'
#
loop_
_entity.id
_entity.type
_entity.pdbx_description
1 polymer ?
#
loop_
_entity_poly.entity_id
_entity_poly.type
_entity_poly.pdbx_seq_one_letter_code
_entity_poly.pdbx_strand_id
1 'polypeptide(L)'
;MAEPPERDPFPEFRLDSDAGATFVLESKGKWWHAGFHLTTAIVGPTILTLPYAFRGLGWGLGFLCLTVLGCVTFYSYYLMSKVLEHCEKAGRRHIRFRELAADVLGSGWMFYFVIFIQTAINTGVGIGAILLAGECLKIMYENLSPNGSLKLYEFIAMVTVVMIVLSQLPSFHSLRHINFASLLCLVYTFLMVGACINAGLSKNAPPRDYSLEPSGSSRVFSAFTSISIIAAIFGNGILPEI
;
A
#
# COMPACT_ATOMS: atom_id res chain seq x y z
N MET A 1 -15.19 -14.05 46.71
CA MET A 1 -15.86 -14.44 45.45
C MET A 1 -15.45 -13.39 44.43
N ALA A 2 -14.66 -13.79 43.43
CA ALA A 2 -14.34 -12.89 42.32
C ALA A 2 -15.60 -12.72 41.47
N GLU A 3 -15.88 -11.49 41.03
CA GLU A 3 -16.97 -11.21 40.10
C GLU A 3 -16.78 -12.01 38.80
N PRO A 4 -17.86 -12.51 38.19
CA PRO A 4 -17.78 -13.20 36.91
C PRO A 4 -17.29 -12.22 35.83
N PRO A 5 -16.51 -12.68 34.84
CA PRO A 5 -16.06 -11.82 33.75
C PRO A 5 -17.28 -11.23 33.03
N GLU A 6 -17.26 -9.91 32.86
CA GLU A 6 -18.26 -9.14 32.12
C GLU A 6 -18.39 -9.74 30.72
N ARG A 7 -19.63 -10.04 30.30
CA ARG A 7 -19.88 -10.59 28.96
C ARG A 7 -19.51 -9.56 27.92
N ASP A 8 -18.67 -9.98 26.98
CA ASP A 8 -18.22 -9.21 25.84
C ASP A 8 -19.43 -8.58 25.10
N PRO A 9 -19.52 -7.26 24.94
CA PRO A 9 -20.70 -6.58 24.38
C PRO A 9 -20.88 -6.79 22.87
N PHE A 10 -19.99 -7.53 22.20
CA PHE A 10 -20.15 -7.85 20.78
C PHE A 10 -21.02 -9.09 20.59
N PRO A 11 -21.83 -9.14 19.52
CA PRO A 11 -22.21 -10.45 19.00
C PRO A 11 -20.90 -11.19 18.72
N GLU A 12 -20.76 -12.43 19.20
CA GLU A 12 -19.70 -13.35 18.78
C GLU A 12 -19.69 -13.33 17.24
N PHE A 13 -18.81 -12.52 16.65
CA PHE A 13 -18.41 -12.69 15.27
C PHE A 13 -17.61 -13.98 15.32
N ARG A 14 -18.33 -15.11 15.24
CA ARG A 14 -17.76 -16.44 15.24
C ARG A 14 -16.73 -16.42 14.12
N LEU A 15 -15.45 -16.37 14.50
CA LEU A 15 -14.31 -16.45 13.57
C LEU A 15 -14.44 -17.69 12.68
N ASP A 16 -15.19 -18.70 13.16
CA ASP A 16 -15.58 -19.93 12.48
C ASP A 16 -16.55 -19.74 11.29
N SER A 17 -17.24 -18.58 11.18
CA SER A 17 -18.18 -18.29 10.09
C SER A 17 -17.57 -17.45 8.96
N ASP A 18 -16.42 -16.82 9.21
CA ASP A 18 -15.69 -16.05 8.20
C ASP A 18 -14.61 -16.97 7.61
N ALA A 19 -14.89 -17.54 6.44
CA ALA A 19 -13.98 -18.47 5.77
C ALA A 19 -12.56 -17.91 5.58
N GLY A 20 -12.42 -16.58 5.45
CA GLY A 20 -11.11 -15.92 5.40
C GLY A 20 -10.40 -15.94 6.76
N ALA A 21 -11.12 -15.64 7.85
CA ALA A 21 -10.58 -15.70 9.20
C ALA A 21 -10.27 -17.14 9.65
N THR A 22 -11.17 -18.10 9.37
CA THR A 22 -10.98 -19.53 9.70
C THR A 22 -9.77 -20.12 8.96
N PHE A 23 -9.54 -19.72 7.70
CA PHE A 23 -8.35 -20.12 6.94
C PHE A 23 -7.05 -19.51 7.50
N VAL A 24 -7.08 -18.30 8.06
CA VAL A 24 -5.90 -17.62 8.62
C VAL A 24 -5.56 -18.07 10.04
N LEU A 25 -6.52 -18.64 10.80
CA LEU A 25 -6.26 -19.26 12.10
C LEU A 25 -5.25 -20.41 12.02
N GLU A 26 -5.23 -21.16 10.91
CA GLU A 26 -4.09 -22.01 10.53
C GLU A 26 -3.10 -21.23 9.67
N SER A 27 -2.22 -20.42 10.30
CA SER A 27 -1.16 -19.73 9.55
C SER A 27 -0.20 -20.74 8.92
N LYS A 28 -0.35 -20.98 7.61
CA LYS A 28 0.60 -21.76 6.77
C LYS A 28 1.70 -20.87 6.17
N GLY A 29 1.69 -19.58 6.50
CA GLY A 29 2.67 -18.60 6.08
C GLY A 29 4.05 -18.88 6.68
N LYS A 30 5.10 -18.48 5.96
CA LYS A 30 6.49 -18.53 6.43
C LYS A 30 6.99 -17.08 6.49
N TRP A 31 8.03 -16.79 7.26
CA TRP A 31 8.57 -15.43 7.40
C TRP A 31 8.87 -14.74 6.05
N TRP A 32 9.31 -15.52 5.05
CA TRP A 32 9.60 -14.98 3.72
C TRP A 32 8.32 -14.64 2.94
N HIS A 33 7.20 -15.31 3.23
CA HIS A 33 5.89 -14.92 2.68
C HIS A 33 5.52 -13.53 3.18
N ALA A 34 5.60 -13.30 4.49
CA ALA A 34 5.38 -11.99 5.08
C ALA A 34 6.34 -10.93 4.50
N GLY A 35 7.61 -11.28 4.30
CA GLY A 35 8.62 -10.40 3.71
C GLY A 35 8.24 -9.88 2.32
N PHE A 36 7.83 -10.76 1.39
CA PHE A 36 7.43 -10.28 0.07
C PHE A 36 6.05 -9.62 0.07
N HIS A 37 5.09 -10.06 0.89
CA HIS A 37 3.80 -9.38 1.03
C HIS A 37 3.96 -7.94 1.53
N LEU A 38 4.85 -7.74 2.51
CA LEU A 38 5.19 -6.41 3.00
C LEU A 38 5.94 -5.58 1.94
N THR A 39 6.88 -6.21 1.23
CA THR A 39 7.63 -5.54 0.16
C THR A 39 6.71 -5.11 -0.98
N THR A 40 5.78 -5.93 -1.43
CA THR A 40 4.88 -5.56 -2.53
C THR A 40 3.83 -4.55 -2.11
N ALA A 41 3.39 -4.58 -0.84
CA ALA A 41 2.47 -3.59 -0.28
C ALA A 41 3.13 -2.19 -0.23
N ILE A 42 4.39 -2.10 0.21
CA ILE A 42 5.10 -0.82 0.35
C ILE A 42 5.73 -0.37 -0.97
N VAL A 43 6.42 -1.30 -1.65
CA VAL A 43 7.31 -1.03 -2.80
C VAL A 43 6.67 -1.42 -4.14
N GLY A 44 5.35 -1.56 -4.19
CA GLY A 44 4.62 -1.85 -5.43
C GLY A 44 4.75 -0.74 -6.50
N PRO A 45 3.76 -0.58 -7.39
CA PRO A 45 3.80 0.45 -8.44
C PRO A 45 4.08 1.88 -7.95
N THR A 46 3.84 2.15 -6.66
CA THR A 46 4.09 3.42 -5.98
C THR A 46 5.56 3.84 -6.03
N ILE A 47 6.54 2.92 -6.10
CA ILE A 47 7.96 3.29 -6.24
C ILE A 47 8.21 4.11 -7.52
N LEU A 48 7.42 3.87 -8.57
CA LEU A 48 7.52 4.56 -9.86
C LEU A 48 7.09 6.03 -9.79
N THR A 49 6.45 6.45 -8.69
CA THR A 49 6.06 7.85 -8.46
C THR A 49 7.14 8.67 -7.75
N LEU A 50 8.20 8.04 -7.24
CA LEU A 50 9.29 8.73 -6.56
C LEU A 50 9.96 9.80 -7.44
N PRO A 51 10.27 9.58 -8.74
CA PRO A 51 10.86 10.63 -9.57
C PRO A 51 10.00 11.89 -9.64
N TYR A 52 8.67 11.75 -9.68
CA TYR A 52 7.74 12.88 -9.67
C TYR A 52 7.76 13.60 -8.32
N ALA A 53 7.74 12.86 -7.21
CA ALA A 53 7.83 13.45 -5.87
C ALA A 53 9.18 14.20 -5.65
N PHE A 54 10.29 13.64 -6.15
CA PHE A 54 11.60 14.27 -6.06
C PHE A 54 11.72 15.51 -6.95
N ARG A 55 11.03 15.55 -8.09
CA ARG A 55 10.93 16.76 -8.93
C ARG A 55 10.22 17.89 -8.19
N GLY A 56 9.12 17.60 -7.49
CA GLY A 56 8.33 18.62 -6.80
C GLY A 56 8.94 19.10 -5.48
N LEU A 57 9.64 18.22 -4.75
CA LEU A 57 10.20 18.51 -3.43
C LEU A 57 11.70 18.85 -3.46
N GLY A 58 12.40 18.45 -4.52
CA GLY A 58 13.86 18.50 -4.62
C GLY A 58 14.54 17.35 -3.90
N TRP A 59 15.81 17.11 -4.22
CA TRP A 59 16.56 15.96 -3.69
C TRP A 59 16.75 15.99 -2.17
N GLY A 60 17.15 17.13 -1.61
CA GLY A 60 17.44 17.24 -0.16
C GLY A 60 16.20 16.97 0.70
N LEU A 61 15.12 17.73 0.47
CA LEU A 61 13.85 17.53 1.18
C LEU A 61 13.19 16.19 0.79
N GLY A 62 13.35 15.73 -0.46
CA GLY A 62 12.93 14.42 -0.93
C GLY A 62 13.51 13.28 -0.08
N PHE A 63 14.84 13.22 0.04
CA PHE A 63 15.50 12.20 0.86
C PHE A 63 15.16 12.33 2.35
N LEU A 64 15.10 13.55 2.88
CA LEU A 64 14.71 13.78 4.27
C LEU A 64 13.30 13.24 4.55
N CYS A 65 12.33 13.61 3.70
CA CYS A 65 10.93 13.20 3.83
C CYS A 65 10.79 11.67 3.70
N LEU A 66 11.42 11.08 2.69
CA LEU A 66 11.42 9.63 2.46
C LEU A 66 12.00 8.86 3.66
N THR A 67 13.12 9.35 4.21
CA THR A 67 13.80 8.71 5.36
C THR A 67 12.96 8.84 6.62
N VAL A 68 12.46 10.05 6.94
CA VAL A 68 11.64 10.29 8.13
C VAL A 68 10.37 9.45 8.09
N LEU A 69 9.64 9.44 6.97
CA LEU A 69 8.43 8.64 6.84
C LEU A 69 8.71 7.13 6.89
N GLY A 70 9.84 6.68 6.33
CA GLY A 70 10.30 5.31 6.48
C GLY A 70 10.57 4.92 7.94
N CYS A 71 11.29 5.77 8.69
CA CYS A 71 11.57 5.56 10.11
C CYS A 71 10.29 5.53 10.95
N VAL A 72 9.36 6.47 10.72
CA VAL A 72 8.07 6.52 11.41
C VAL A 72 7.29 5.24 11.14
N THR A 73 7.20 4.82 9.89
CA THR A 73 6.45 3.62 9.49
C THR A 73 7.05 2.34 10.08
N PHE A 74 8.38 2.22 10.02
CA PHE A 74 9.08 1.12 10.67
C PHE A 74 8.80 1.07 12.18
N TYR A 75 8.87 2.21 12.85
CA TYR A 75 8.59 2.30 14.29
C TYR A 75 7.12 1.95 14.60
N SER A 76 6.17 2.44 13.81
CA SER A 76 4.75 2.10 13.93
C SER A 76 4.51 0.60 13.78
N TYR A 77 5.12 -0.06 12.80
CA TYR A 77 5.01 -1.52 12.61
C TYR A 77 5.69 -2.32 13.73
N TYR A 78 6.83 -1.83 14.24
CA TYR A 78 7.47 -2.43 15.39
C TYR A 78 6.56 -2.39 16.63
N LEU A 79 5.96 -1.22 16.92
CA LEU A 79 4.99 -1.09 18.01
C LEU A 79 3.77 -1.98 17.80
N MET A 80 3.22 -2.00 16.58
CA MET A 80 2.09 -2.87 16.23
C MET A 80 2.38 -4.34 16.51
N SER A 81 3.56 -4.80 16.10
CA SER A 81 4.03 -6.18 16.33
C SER A 81 4.14 -6.49 17.83
N LYS A 82 4.59 -5.53 18.64
CA LYS A 82 4.65 -5.68 20.11
C LYS A 82 3.27 -5.77 20.75
N VAL A 83 2.30 -4.99 20.28
CA VAL A 83 0.92 -5.07 20.76
C VAL A 83 0.29 -6.41 20.38
N LEU A 84 0.47 -6.86 19.13
CA LEU A 84 0.03 -8.19 18.68
C LEU A 84 0.61 -9.31 19.54
N GLU A 85 1.93 -9.28 19.78
CA GLU A 85 2.62 -10.25 20.65
C GLU A 85 2.07 -10.24 22.08
N HIS A 86 1.76 -9.06 22.62
CA HIS A 86 1.17 -8.91 23.96
C HIS A 86 -0.24 -9.49 24.04
N CYS A 87 -1.12 -9.17 23.08
CA CYS A 87 -2.48 -9.70 23.04
C CYS A 87 -2.47 -11.24 22.85
N GLU A 88 -1.60 -11.76 21.98
CA GLU A 88 -1.47 -13.21 21.77
C GLU A 88 -1.02 -13.95 23.03
N LYS A 89 -0.04 -13.41 23.78
CA LYS A 89 0.37 -13.97 25.09
C LYS A 89 -0.76 -13.97 26.12
N ALA A 90 -1.73 -13.08 25.99
CA ALA A 90 -2.92 -13.03 26.82
C ALA A 90 -4.10 -13.85 26.27
N GLY A 91 -3.88 -14.67 25.24
CA GLY A 91 -4.89 -15.53 24.62
C GLY A 91 -5.80 -14.83 23.61
N ARG A 92 -5.54 -13.56 23.28
CA ARG A 92 -6.33 -12.75 22.33
C ARG A 92 -5.57 -12.59 21.01
N ARG A 93 -5.74 -13.54 20.09
CA ARG A 93 -5.12 -13.46 18.76
C ARG A 93 -5.96 -12.59 17.84
N HIS A 94 -5.39 -11.50 17.36
CA HIS A 94 -6.02 -10.59 16.40
C HIS A 94 -5.41 -10.76 15.02
N ILE A 95 -6.26 -10.89 14.00
CA ILE A 95 -5.83 -11.05 12.60
C ILE A 95 -6.07 -9.76 11.81
N ARG A 96 -7.01 -8.93 12.26
CA ARG A 96 -7.39 -7.70 11.55
C ARG A 96 -7.02 -6.47 12.34
N PHE A 97 -6.52 -5.44 11.65
CA PHE A 97 -6.14 -4.17 12.28
C PHE A 97 -7.28 -3.54 13.08
N ARG A 98 -8.51 -3.62 12.55
CA ARG A 98 -9.72 -3.11 13.23
C ARG A 98 -10.06 -3.84 14.53
N GLU A 99 -9.78 -5.14 14.62
CA GLU A 99 -10.05 -5.94 15.83
C GLU A 99 -9.04 -5.59 16.91
N LEU A 100 -7.76 -5.52 16.52
CA LEU A 100 -6.70 -5.07 17.41
C LEU A 100 -6.96 -3.65 17.93
N ALA A 101 -7.38 -2.74 17.06
CA ALA A 101 -7.73 -1.38 17.45
C ALA A 101 -8.92 -1.33 18.41
N ALA A 102 -9.94 -2.18 18.22
CA ALA A 102 -11.09 -2.28 19.12
C ALA A 102 -10.68 -2.80 20.51
N ASP A 103 -9.83 -3.83 20.56
CA ASP A 103 -9.34 -4.43 21.82
C ASP A 103 -8.50 -3.44 22.62
N VAL A 104 -7.65 -2.65 21.95
CA VAL A 104 -6.70 -1.75 22.61
C VAL A 104 -7.31 -0.39 22.96
N LEU A 105 -8.05 0.20 22.03
CA LEU A 105 -8.55 1.57 22.18
C LEU A 105 -10.00 1.63 22.68
N GLY A 106 -10.63 0.47 22.88
CA GLY A 106 -12.02 0.35 23.25
C GLY A 106 -12.96 0.40 22.05
N SER A 107 -14.17 -0.10 22.31
CA SER A 107 -15.15 -0.47 21.30
C SER A 107 -16.24 0.57 21.00
N GLY A 108 -16.06 1.78 21.54
CA GLY A 108 -16.98 2.89 21.32
C GLY A 108 -16.67 3.65 20.01
N TRP A 109 -16.66 4.98 20.11
CA TRP A 109 -16.39 5.87 18.97
C TRP A 109 -15.05 5.60 18.27
N MET A 110 -14.04 5.13 18.99
CA MET A 110 -12.72 4.88 18.42
C MET A 110 -12.73 3.76 17.37
N PHE A 111 -13.54 2.71 17.58
CA PHE A 111 -13.71 1.64 16.60
C PHE A 111 -14.23 2.18 15.26
N TYR A 112 -15.29 2.99 15.29
CA TYR A 112 -15.86 3.60 14.09
C TYR A 112 -14.89 4.57 13.43
N PHE A 113 -14.15 5.35 14.22
CA PHE A 113 -13.11 6.24 13.71
C PHE A 113 -12.02 5.47 12.95
N VAL A 114 -11.48 4.40 13.54
CA VAL A 114 -10.45 3.57 12.91
C VAL A 114 -10.97 2.93 11.63
N ILE A 115 -12.18 2.36 11.65
CA ILE A 115 -12.81 1.78 10.46
C ILE A 115 -13.00 2.83 9.37
N PHE A 116 -13.45 4.03 9.72
CA PHE A 116 -13.65 5.11 8.76
C PHE A 116 -12.34 5.49 8.08
N ILE A 117 -11.28 5.74 8.87
CA ILE A 117 -9.96 6.09 8.33
C ILE A 117 -9.38 4.95 7.48
N GLN A 118 -9.42 3.72 7.96
CA GLN A 118 -8.94 2.54 7.22
C GLN A 118 -9.69 2.38 5.89
N THR A 119 -11.01 2.55 5.90
CA THR A 119 -11.85 2.44 4.71
C THR A 119 -11.55 3.56 3.72
N ALA A 120 -11.40 4.80 4.18
CA ALA A 120 -11.07 5.94 3.33
C ALA A 120 -9.71 5.76 2.64
N ILE A 121 -8.67 5.35 3.40
CA ILE A 121 -7.34 5.08 2.85
C ILE A 121 -7.39 3.95 1.83
N ASN A 122 -7.98 2.81 2.18
CA ASN A 122 -8.03 1.65 1.30
C ASN A 122 -8.86 1.91 0.03
N THR A 123 -9.93 2.70 0.14
CA THR A 123 -10.72 3.15 -1.02
C THR A 123 -9.89 4.03 -1.94
N GLY A 124 -9.15 5.00 -1.38
CA GLY A 124 -8.25 5.87 -2.14
C GLY A 124 -7.16 5.09 -2.88
N VAL A 125 -6.51 4.15 -2.20
CA VAL A 125 -5.50 3.25 -2.79
C VAL A 125 -6.12 2.40 -3.90
N GLY A 126 -7.31 1.83 -3.67
CA GLY A 126 -8.03 1.03 -4.67
C GLY A 126 -8.38 1.83 -5.93
N ILE A 127 -8.94 3.03 -5.77
CA ILE A 127 -9.24 3.93 -6.90
C ILE A 127 -7.94 4.29 -7.65
N GLY A 128 -6.89 4.68 -6.92
CA GLY A 128 -5.62 5.06 -7.52
C GLY A 128 -4.99 3.91 -8.32
N ALA A 129 -5.02 2.69 -7.79
CA ALA A 129 -4.51 1.50 -8.48
C ALA A 129 -5.28 1.20 -9.77
N ILE A 130 -6.61 1.29 -9.75
CA ILE A 130 -7.46 1.07 -10.92
C ILE A 130 -7.17 2.12 -12.01
N LEU A 131 -7.11 3.40 -11.63
CA LEU A 131 -6.82 4.49 -12.57
C LEU A 131 -5.43 4.33 -13.19
N LEU A 132 -4.41 4.04 -12.37
CA LEU A 132 -3.05 3.84 -12.84
C LEU A 132 -2.96 2.67 -13.82
N ALA A 133 -3.55 1.53 -13.49
CA ALA A 133 -3.57 0.37 -14.38
C ALA A 133 -4.33 0.65 -15.68
N GLY A 134 -5.45 1.40 -15.61
CA GLY A 134 -6.20 1.83 -16.80
C GLY A 134 -5.38 2.73 -17.72
N GLU A 135 -4.66 3.71 -17.17
CA GLU A 135 -3.72 4.56 -17.91
C GLU A 135 -2.59 3.75 -18.56
N CYS A 136 -1.97 2.83 -17.82
CA CYS A 136 -0.93 1.95 -18.36
C CYS A 136 -1.42 1.12 -19.55
N LEU A 137 -2.63 0.53 -19.45
CA LEU A 137 -3.22 -0.24 -20.54
C LEU A 137 -3.55 0.65 -21.75
N LYS A 138 -4.06 1.86 -21.51
CA LYS A 138 -4.33 2.83 -22.59
C LYS A 138 -3.06 3.21 -23.33
N ILE A 139 -1.99 3.53 -22.62
CA ILE A 139 -0.69 3.87 -23.23
C ILE A 139 -0.18 2.69 -24.06
N MET A 140 -0.26 1.46 -23.54
CA MET A 140 0.12 0.26 -24.29
C MET A 140 -0.73 0.08 -25.55
N TYR A 141 -2.05 0.28 -25.44
CA TYR A 141 -2.96 0.20 -26.57
C TYR A 141 -2.65 1.23 -27.66
N GLU A 142 -2.38 2.48 -27.30
CA GLU A 142 -2.03 3.55 -28.25
C GLU A 142 -0.72 3.24 -29.00
N ASN A 143 0.23 2.55 -28.37
CA ASN A 143 1.45 2.10 -29.03
C ASN A 143 1.21 0.94 -30.03
N LEU A 144 0.27 0.04 -29.73
CA LEU A 144 -0.03 -1.12 -30.57
C LEU A 144 -1.03 -0.81 -31.69
N SER A 145 -1.99 0.08 -31.42
CA SER A 145 -3.05 0.49 -32.34
C SER A 145 -3.22 2.02 -32.28
N PRO A 146 -2.38 2.79 -32.99
CA PRO A 146 -2.39 4.26 -32.93
C PRO A 146 -3.71 4.90 -33.33
N ASN A 147 -4.49 4.24 -34.20
CA ASN A 147 -5.80 4.69 -34.66
C ASN A 147 -6.96 4.02 -33.90
N GLY A 148 -6.68 3.49 -32.72
CA GLY A 148 -7.65 2.80 -31.90
C GLY A 148 -8.77 3.72 -31.39
N SER A 149 -10.00 3.22 -31.35
CA SER A 149 -11.17 4.01 -30.90
C SER A 149 -11.39 4.00 -29.39
N LEU A 150 -10.75 3.08 -28.66
CA LEU A 150 -10.98 2.88 -27.24
C LEU A 150 -10.47 4.07 -26.40
N LYS A 151 -11.29 4.48 -25.44
CA LYS A 151 -11.04 5.60 -24.52
C LYS A 151 -10.61 5.09 -23.15
N LEU A 152 -10.00 5.98 -22.37
CA LEU A 152 -9.48 5.66 -21.03
C LEU A 152 -10.52 4.97 -20.12
N TYR A 153 -11.77 5.43 -20.13
CA TYR A 153 -12.80 4.87 -19.26
C TYR A 153 -13.11 3.39 -19.58
N GLU A 154 -12.88 2.93 -20.81
CA GLU A 154 -13.05 1.53 -21.19
C GLU A 154 -11.93 0.67 -20.59
N PHE A 155 -10.69 1.18 -20.57
CA PHE A 155 -9.58 0.52 -19.88
C PHE A 155 -9.78 0.50 -18.36
N ILE A 156 -10.25 1.60 -17.78
CA ILE A 156 -10.63 1.65 -16.36
C ILE A 156 -11.69 0.58 -16.07
N ALA A 157 -12.76 0.49 -16.88
CA ALA A 157 -13.80 -0.50 -16.70
C ALA A 157 -13.28 -1.94 -16.79
N MET A 158 -12.40 -2.23 -17.76
CA MET A 158 -11.76 -3.55 -17.89
C MET A 158 -10.94 -3.91 -16.65
N VAL A 159 -10.12 -2.98 -16.14
CA VAL A 159 -9.34 -3.17 -14.91
C VAL A 159 -10.27 -3.38 -13.71
N THR A 160 -11.33 -2.58 -13.59
CA THR A 160 -12.31 -2.73 -12.49
C THR A 160 -12.94 -4.13 -12.49
N VAL A 161 -13.32 -4.67 -13.64
CA VAL A 161 -13.86 -6.03 -13.74
C VAL A 161 -12.85 -7.07 -13.24
N VAL A 162 -11.59 -6.97 -13.66
CA VAL A 162 -10.53 -7.87 -13.17
C VAL A 162 -10.35 -7.74 -11.65
N MET A 163 -10.34 -6.52 -11.12
CA MET A 163 -10.19 -6.27 -9.69
C MET A 163 -11.38 -6.80 -8.87
N ILE A 164 -12.61 -6.74 -9.40
CA ILE A 164 -13.79 -7.34 -8.76
C ILE A 164 -13.65 -8.86 -8.69
N VAL A 165 -13.16 -9.51 -9.74
CA VAL A 165 -12.93 -10.97 -9.73
C VAL A 165 -11.87 -11.34 -8.72
N LEU A 166 -10.74 -10.60 -8.69
CA LEU A 166 -9.67 -10.84 -7.72
C LEU A 166 -10.11 -10.59 -6.27
N SER A 167 -10.99 -9.62 -6.03
CA SER A 167 -11.49 -9.31 -4.67
C SER A 167 -12.42 -10.38 -4.10
N GLN A 168 -12.93 -11.31 -4.91
CA GLN A 168 -13.70 -12.46 -4.43
C GLN A 168 -12.81 -13.54 -3.78
N LEU A 169 -11.48 -13.42 -3.91
CA LEU A 169 -10.56 -14.39 -3.30
C LEU A 169 -10.52 -14.19 -1.78
N PRO A 170 -10.73 -15.25 -0.98
CA PRO A 170 -11.04 -15.14 0.44
C PRO A 170 -9.84 -14.82 1.35
N SER A 171 -8.61 -14.86 0.85
CA SER A 171 -7.41 -14.63 1.67
C SER A 171 -6.19 -14.16 0.87
N PHE A 172 -5.27 -13.45 1.54
CA PHE A 172 -3.97 -13.05 0.97
C PHE A 172 -3.14 -14.23 0.47
N HIS A 173 -3.25 -15.36 1.15
CA HIS A 173 -2.60 -16.60 0.73
C HIS A 173 -3.08 -17.07 -0.65
N SER A 174 -4.36 -16.85 -0.99
CA SER A 174 -4.89 -17.17 -2.33
C SER A 174 -4.28 -16.28 -3.42
N LEU A 175 -3.88 -15.06 -3.05
CA LEU A 175 -3.24 -14.08 -3.93
C LEU A 175 -1.70 -14.17 -3.95
N ARG A 176 -1.09 -15.06 -3.15
CA ARG A 176 0.36 -15.09 -2.91
C ARG A 176 1.20 -15.17 -4.19
N HIS A 177 0.72 -15.91 -5.21
CA HIS A 177 1.45 -16.07 -6.47
C HIS A 177 1.35 -14.84 -7.37
N ILE A 178 0.17 -14.21 -7.43
CA ILE A 178 -0.03 -12.93 -8.13
C ILE A 178 0.82 -11.85 -7.46
N ASN A 179 0.80 -11.83 -6.13
CA ASN A 179 1.60 -10.90 -5.35
C ASN A 179 3.11 -11.15 -5.55
N PHE A 180 3.55 -12.41 -5.58
CA PHE A 180 4.94 -12.75 -5.90
C PHE A 180 5.35 -12.26 -7.30
N ALA A 181 4.49 -12.44 -8.31
CA ALA A 181 4.73 -11.94 -9.66
C ALA A 181 4.87 -10.40 -9.72
N SER A 182 4.19 -9.67 -8.83
CA SER A 182 4.32 -8.20 -8.76
C SER A 182 5.75 -7.73 -8.43
N LEU A 183 6.61 -8.59 -7.87
CA LEU A 183 8.04 -8.28 -7.66
C LEU A 183 8.80 -8.04 -8.96
N LEU A 184 8.25 -8.43 -10.12
CA LEU A 184 8.79 -8.05 -11.43
C LEU A 184 8.86 -6.52 -11.61
N CYS A 185 8.00 -5.76 -10.93
CA CYS A 185 8.08 -4.30 -10.89
C CYS A 185 9.42 -3.81 -10.29
N LEU A 186 9.95 -4.50 -9.27
CA LEU A 186 11.26 -4.18 -8.70
C LEU A 186 12.38 -4.46 -9.70
N VAL A 187 12.32 -5.61 -10.37
CA VAL A 187 13.29 -5.95 -11.43
C VAL A 187 13.29 -4.87 -12.50
N TYR A 188 12.12 -4.49 -13.00
CA TYR A 188 11.97 -3.38 -13.96
C TYR A 188 12.53 -2.07 -13.41
N THR A 189 12.24 -1.73 -12.16
CA THR A 189 12.73 -0.51 -11.51
C THR A 189 14.26 -0.50 -11.43
N PHE A 190 14.91 -1.60 -11.04
CA PHE A 190 16.36 -1.71 -11.04
C PHE A 190 16.97 -1.58 -12.43
N LEU A 191 16.36 -2.20 -13.44
CA LEU A 191 16.79 -2.06 -14.83
C LEU A 191 16.68 -0.61 -15.32
N MET A 192 15.57 0.06 -14.99
CA MET A 192 15.38 1.48 -15.32
C MET A 192 16.39 2.38 -14.62
N VAL A 193 16.66 2.16 -13.33
CA VAL A 193 17.71 2.88 -12.61
C VAL A 193 19.07 2.68 -13.28
N GLY A 194 19.43 1.44 -13.61
CA GLY A 194 20.67 1.14 -14.32
C GLY A 194 20.76 1.82 -15.69
N ALA A 195 19.68 1.79 -16.47
CA ALA A 195 19.59 2.45 -17.77
C ALA A 195 19.73 3.98 -17.63
N CYS A 196 19.07 4.59 -16.65
CA CYS A 196 19.17 6.03 -16.35
C CYS A 196 20.58 6.43 -15.93
N ILE A 197 21.25 5.64 -15.09
CA ILE A 197 22.65 5.88 -14.70
C ILE A 197 23.55 5.82 -15.94
N ASN A 198 23.40 4.77 -16.76
CA ASN A 198 24.19 4.62 -17.99
C ASN A 198 23.97 5.77 -18.97
N ALA A 199 22.71 6.18 -19.19
CA ALA A 199 22.38 7.33 -20.05
C ALA A 199 22.96 8.64 -19.50
N GLY A 200 22.87 8.85 -18.18
CA GLY A 200 23.39 10.05 -17.51
C GLY A 200 24.92 10.14 -17.45
N LEU A 201 25.63 9.01 -17.61
CA LEU A 201 27.10 8.92 -17.73
C LEU A 201 27.59 8.86 -19.18
N SER A 202 26.68 8.79 -20.15
CA SER A 202 27.05 8.73 -21.57
C SER A 202 27.67 10.04 -22.06
N LYS A 203 28.47 9.97 -23.13
CA LYS A 203 29.11 11.15 -23.74
C LYS A 203 28.11 12.20 -24.23
N ASN A 204 26.88 11.77 -24.55
CA ASN A 204 25.79 12.61 -25.04
C ASN A 204 24.67 12.73 -23.98
N ALA A 205 25.03 12.79 -22.70
CA ALA A 205 24.05 12.86 -21.63
C ALA A 205 23.12 14.09 -21.81
N PRO A 206 21.80 13.92 -21.63
CA PRO A 206 20.88 15.04 -21.67
C PRO A 206 21.20 16.05 -20.56
N PRO A 207 20.89 17.34 -20.77
CA PRO A 207 21.12 18.37 -19.76
C PRO A 207 20.34 18.04 -18.48
N ARG A 208 20.99 18.23 -17.33
CA ARG A 208 20.41 17.95 -16.01
C ARG A 208 19.78 19.22 -15.46
N ASP A 209 18.46 19.23 -15.33
CA ASP A 209 17.73 20.30 -14.68
C ASP A 209 17.19 19.82 -13.33
N TYR A 210 17.62 20.49 -12.26
CA TYR A 210 17.18 20.26 -10.90
C TYR A 210 16.39 21.45 -10.33
N SER A 211 15.99 22.37 -11.20
CA SER A 211 15.23 23.55 -10.82
C SER A 211 13.84 23.13 -10.35
N LEU A 212 13.45 23.65 -9.18
CA LEU A 212 12.09 23.55 -8.71
C LEU A 212 11.19 24.55 -9.45
N GLU A 213 9.87 24.35 -9.34
CA GLU A 213 8.88 25.27 -9.89
C GLU A 213 9.23 26.74 -9.57
N PRO A 214 9.27 27.63 -10.58
CA PRO A 214 9.75 29.00 -10.40
C PRO A 214 8.77 29.86 -9.61
N SER A 215 7.46 29.60 -9.73
CA SER A 215 6.43 30.26 -8.94
C SER A 215 6.41 29.71 -7.51
N GLY A 216 6.40 30.61 -6.53
CA GLY A 216 6.36 30.24 -5.11
C GLY A 216 5.10 29.41 -4.75
N SER A 217 3.93 29.76 -5.29
CA SER A 217 2.69 29.02 -5.04
C SER A 217 2.75 27.62 -5.67
N SER A 218 3.16 27.51 -6.93
CA SER A 218 3.31 26.22 -7.62
C SER A 218 4.32 25.32 -6.93
N ARG A 219 5.41 25.89 -6.39
CA ARG A 219 6.41 25.16 -5.62
C ARG A 219 5.82 24.58 -4.34
N VAL A 220 5.02 25.36 -3.61
CA VAL A 220 4.35 24.90 -2.40
C VAL A 220 3.36 23.78 -2.72
N PHE A 221 2.52 23.92 -3.75
CA PHE A 221 1.59 22.87 -4.17
C PHE A 221 2.32 21.60 -4.63
N SER A 222 3.42 21.75 -5.36
CA SER A 222 4.27 20.62 -5.77
C SER A 222 4.89 19.91 -4.58
N ALA A 223 5.35 20.66 -3.58
CA ALA A 223 5.89 20.09 -2.33
C ALA A 223 4.82 19.30 -1.56
N PHE A 224 3.62 19.87 -1.36
CA PHE A 224 2.51 19.16 -0.69
C PHE A 224 2.10 17.88 -1.43
N THR A 225 2.01 17.95 -2.76
CA THR A 225 1.70 16.78 -3.59
C THR A 225 2.79 15.71 -3.44
N SER A 226 4.05 16.12 -3.46
CA SER A 226 5.19 15.21 -3.32
C SER A 226 5.25 14.54 -1.95
N ILE A 227 5.01 15.30 -0.87
CA ILE A 227 4.93 14.75 0.50
C ILE A 227 3.78 13.74 0.59
N SER A 228 2.63 14.07 -0.01
CA SER A 228 1.46 13.18 -0.02
C SER A 228 1.75 11.87 -0.76
N ILE A 229 2.47 11.93 -1.88
CA ILE A 229 2.92 10.74 -2.62
C ILE A 229 3.86 9.89 -1.76
N ILE A 230 4.86 10.51 -1.12
CA ILE A 230 5.80 9.76 -0.26
C ILE A 230 5.06 9.15 0.95
N ALA A 231 4.12 9.87 1.55
CA ALA A 231 3.30 9.35 2.65
C ALA A 231 2.45 8.15 2.21
N ALA A 232 1.88 8.20 1.00
CA ALA A 232 1.07 7.11 0.46
C ALA A 232 1.88 5.83 0.21
N ILE A 233 3.18 5.92 -0.13
CA ILE A 233 4.08 4.75 -0.27
C ILE A 233 4.14 3.94 1.04
N PHE A 234 4.14 4.62 2.18
CA PHE A 234 4.31 3.99 3.49
C PHE A 234 2.99 3.73 4.24
N GLY A 235 1.87 4.26 3.76
CA GLY A 235 0.57 4.23 4.43
C GLY A 235 -0.18 2.89 4.39
N ASN A 236 0.51 1.76 4.56
CA ASN A 236 -0.13 0.44 4.52
C ASN A 236 -0.61 0.01 5.92
N GLY A 237 -1.92 -0.09 6.13
CA GLY A 237 -2.53 -0.53 7.39
C GLY A 237 -2.77 -2.03 7.51
N ILE A 238 -2.15 -2.85 6.66
CA ILE A 238 -2.48 -4.28 6.50
C ILE A 238 -1.51 -5.24 7.22
N LEU A 239 -0.65 -4.72 8.11
CA LEU A 239 0.39 -5.53 8.75
C LEU A 239 -0.19 -6.71 9.56
N PRO A 240 -1.28 -6.56 10.36
CA PRO A 240 -1.89 -7.70 11.05
C PRO A 240 -2.42 -8.79 10.11
N GLU A 241 -2.83 -8.40 8.90
CA GLU A 241 -3.42 -9.29 7.91
C GLU A 241 -2.39 -10.04 7.03
N ILE A 242 -1.09 -9.69 7.11
CA ILE A 242 0.05 -10.32 6.41
C ILE A 242 0.66 -11.45 7.23
#